data_AF-A0A2D5GCM6-F1
#
_entry.id   AF-A0A2D5GCM6-F1
#
_cell.length_a   1.000
_cell.length_b   1.000
_cell.length_c   1.000
_cell.angle_alpha   90.00
_cell.angle_beta   90.00
_cell.angle_gamma   90.00
#
_symmetry.space_group_name_H-M   'P 1'
#
loop_
_entity.id
_entity.type
_entity.pdbx_description
1 polymer ?
#
loop_
_entity_poly.entity_id
_entity_poly.type
_entity_poly.pdbx_seq_one_letter_code
_entity_poly.pdbx_strand_id
1 'polypeptide(L)'
;MKNNKLLSLIAAVGVSALVVGCSVAPPSGKKEYIAFWEGNTQGAELEYFAKAALNQHGQDLLKAVPDDIETYCPNYYRSTYEQRLDFWAGFISSLSHFESSHQNHVWYQERFNDVQGNPVISRGLLQISIESGNGYGCGLTDQQQLHDPKTNISCGVRILNRWVGQEDKVVSGRGGWWVFGNSWKGAARYWSPFRDPNKRNRIASATRDLPYCKS
;
A
#
# COMPACT_ATOMS: atom_id res chain seq x y z
N MET A 1 57.84 -57.49 19.43
CA MET A 1 56.62 -57.20 18.65
C MET A 1 55.41 -57.37 19.57
N LYS A 2 54.91 -56.27 20.13
CA LYS A 2 53.62 -56.20 20.82
C LYS A 2 52.89 -55.03 20.19
N ASN A 3 51.63 -55.21 19.83
CA ASN A 3 50.58 -54.25 20.13
C ASN A 3 49.20 -54.81 19.74
N ASN A 4 48.40 -55.00 20.78
CA ASN A 4 46.95 -55.20 20.74
C ASN A 4 46.27 -53.97 20.12
N LYS A 5 45.23 -54.19 19.30
CA LYS A 5 44.10 -53.25 19.26
C LYS A 5 42.78 -54.01 19.30
N LEU A 6 42.07 -53.69 20.36
CA LEU A 6 40.74 -54.14 20.78
C LEU A 6 39.68 -53.49 19.87
N LEU A 7 38.72 -54.29 19.41
CA LEU A 7 37.48 -53.83 18.79
C LEU A 7 36.59 -53.17 19.84
N SER A 8 36.00 -52.02 19.50
CA SER A 8 34.80 -51.50 20.15
C SER A 8 33.99 -50.72 19.14
N LEU A 9 32.84 -51.30 18.77
CA LEU A 9 31.76 -50.62 18.05
C LEU A 9 31.13 -49.59 19.00
N ILE A 10 31.03 -48.34 18.57
CA ILE A 10 30.12 -47.36 19.16
C ILE A 10 29.14 -46.95 18.06
N ALA A 11 27.87 -47.25 18.30
CA ALA A 11 26.74 -46.85 17.47
C ALA A 11 26.56 -45.32 17.57
N ALA A 12 26.64 -44.62 16.44
CA ALA A 12 26.29 -43.22 16.37
C ALA A 12 24.76 -43.07 16.29
N VAL A 13 24.15 -42.64 17.39
CA VAL A 13 22.76 -42.19 17.40
C VAL A 13 22.74 -40.76 16.85
N GLY A 14 22.28 -40.61 15.60
CA GLY A 14 22.07 -39.31 14.99
C GLY A 14 20.85 -38.61 15.62
N VAL A 15 21.10 -37.59 16.45
CA VAL A 15 20.05 -36.68 16.91
C VAL A 15 19.72 -35.73 15.75
N SER A 16 18.63 -36.00 15.05
CA SER A 16 18.03 -35.04 14.12
C SER A 16 17.38 -33.93 14.95
N ALA A 17 18.04 -32.79 15.09
CA ALA A 17 17.43 -31.58 15.62
C ALA A 17 16.45 -31.04 14.57
N LEU A 18 15.16 -31.37 14.74
CA LEU A 18 14.08 -30.65 14.08
C LEU A 18 14.14 -29.20 14.56
N VAL A 19 14.61 -28.30 13.70
CA VAL A 19 14.49 -26.86 13.92
C VAL A 19 13.01 -26.54 13.79
N VAL A 20 12.28 -26.67 14.90
CA VAL A 20 10.96 -26.07 15.05
C VAL A 20 11.20 -24.57 14.95
N GLY A 21 10.94 -24.00 13.78
CA GLY A 21 10.91 -22.56 13.61
C GLY A 21 9.86 -22.02 14.57
N CYS A 22 10.30 -21.44 15.68
CA CYS A 22 9.45 -20.63 16.53
C CYS A 22 8.88 -19.53 15.64
N SER A 23 7.60 -19.66 15.29
CA SER A 23 6.82 -18.52 14.83
C SER A 23 6.75 -17.57 16.01
N VAL A 24 7.70 -16.64 16.08
CA VAL A 24 7.59 -15.48 16.97
C VAL A 24 6.41 -14.68 16.46
N ALA A 25 5.25 -14.95 17.03
CA ALA A 25 4.12 -14.03 16.93
C ALA A 25 4.62 -12.67 17.46
N PRO A 26 4.47 -11.57 16.70
CA PRO A 26 4.84 -10.26 17.20
C PRO A 26 4.05 -9.99 18.49
N PRO A 27 4.68 -9.38 19.51
CA PRO A 27 4.03 -9.12 20.78
C PRO A 27 2.78 -8.27 20.55
N SER A 28 1.63 -8.82 20.94
CA SER A 28 0.36 -8.11 20.98
C SER A 28 0.49 -6.91 21.93
N GLY A 29 0.36 -5.68 21.43
CA GLY A 29 0.15 -4.52 22.29
C GLY A 29 0.76 -3.19 21.86
N LYS A 30 1.64 -3.13 20.85
CA LYS A 30 2.01 -1.82 20.28
C LYS A 30 0.96 -1.41 19.25
N LYS A 31 0.33 -0.25 19.46
CA LYS A 31 -0.52 0.39 18.45
C LYS A 31 0.37 0.58 17.22
N GLU A 32 0.01 -0.09 16.13
CA GLU A 32 0.66 0.12 14.85
C GLU A 32 0.08 1.39 14.24
N TYR A 33 0.97 2.31 13.87
CA TYR A 33 0.59 3.58 13.30
C TYR A 33 0.76 3.49 11.78
N ILE A 34 -0.38 3.39 11.10
CA ILE A 34 -0.44 3.14 9.66
C ILE A 34 -0.69 4.45 8.88
N ALA A 35 -1.17 5.52 9.53
CA ALA A 35 -1.39 6.81 8.88
C ALA A 35 -0.30 7.83 9.27
N PHE A 36 -0.37 9.04 8.71
CA PHE A 36 0.51 10.19 9.03
C PHE A 36 2.02 9.99 8.80
N TRP A 37 2.40 9.00 8.01
CA TRP A 37 3.79 8.70 7.64
C TRP A 37 4.65 8.41 8.88
N GLU A 38 4.05 7.79 9.88
CA GLU A 38 4.70 7.60 11.17
C GLU A 38 5.99 6.77 11.04
N GLY A 39 7.03 7.18 11.77
CA GLY A 39 8.36 6.59 11.67
C GLY A 39 9.19 7.08 10.49
N ASN A 40 8.63 7.88 9.57
CA ASN A 40 9.38 8.55 8.51
C ASN A 40 9.79 9.97 8.94
N THR A 41 11.09 10.25 8.92
CA THR A 41 11.64 11.57 9.28
C THR A 41 11.18 12.70 8.35
N GLN A 42 10.71 12.38 7.15
CA GLN A 42 10.15 13.31 6.17
C GLN A 42 8.62 13.37 6.21
N GLY A 43 7.95 12.79 7.23
CA GLY A 43 6.49 12.62 7.25
C GLY A 43 5.70 13.91 7.00
N ALA A 44 6.10 15.04 7.58
CA ALA A 44 5.45 16.34 7.36
C ALA A 44 5.58 16.84 5.92
N GLU A 45 6.74 16.61 5.28
CA GLU A 45 6.96 16.96 3.88
C GLU A 45 6.15 16.06 2.94
N LEU A 46 6.07 14.76 3.25
CA LEU A 46 5.25 13.81 2.50
C LEU A 46 3.76 14.15 2.58
N GLU A 47 3.27 14.56 3.76
CA GLU A 47 1.91 15.05 3.93
C GLU A 47 1.67 16.33 3.10
N TYR A 48 2.61 17.27 3.11
CA TYR A 48 2.55 18.46 2.28
C TYR A 48 2.48 18.11 0.79
N PHE A 49 3.31 17.19 0.30
CA PHE A 49 3.27 16.73 -1.10
C PHE A 49 1.94 16.06 -1.44
N ALA A 50 1.38 15.25 -0.54
CA ALA A 50 0.08 14.63 -0.74
C ALA A 50 -1.03 15.67 -0.88
N LYS A 51 -1.11 16.63 0.04
CA LYS A 51 -2.11 17.71 -0.01
C LYS A 51 -1.94 18.60 -1.24
N ALA A 52 -0.71 18.92 -1.62
CA ALA A 52 -0.42 19.68 -2.83
C ALA A 52 -0.87 18.92 -4.10
N ALA A 53 -0.56 17.63 -4.19
CA ALA A 53 -0.99 16.78 -5.30
C ALA A 53 -2.51 16.64 -5.37
N LEU A 54 -3.19 16.45 -4.22
CA LEU A 54 -4.65 16.37 -4.15
C LEU A 54 -5.31 17.67 -4.65
N ASN A 55 -4.80 18.83 -4.25
CA ASN A 55 -5.28 20.11 -4.77
C ASN A 55 -5.08 20.25 -6.30
N GLN A 56 -3.96 19.75 -6.82
CA GLN A 56 -3.60 19.93 -8.22
C GLN A 56 -4.24 18.90 -9.17
N HIS A 57 -4.45 17.67 -8.70
CA HIS A 57 -4.83 16.53 -9.56
C HIS A 57 -5.97 15.66 -9.00
N GLY A 58 -6.45 15.96 -7.78
CA GLY A 58 -7.45 15.19 -7.06
C GLY A 58 -8.82 15.85 -6.97
N GLN A 59 -9.18 16.77 -7.88
CA GLN A 59 -10.40 17.57 -7.71
C GLN A 59 -11.68 16.71 -7.72
N ASP A 60 -11.75 15.67 -8.54
CA ASP A 60 -12.90 14.76 -8.55
C ASP A 60 -12.91 13.86 -7.32
N LEU A 61 -11.73 13.43 -6.86
CA LEU A 61 -11.54 12.66 -5.64
C LEU A 61 -12.05 13.41 -4.40
N LEU A 62 -11.72 14.71 -4.31
CA LEU A 62 -12.12 15.56 -3.19
C LEU A 62 -13.62 15.92 -3.22
N LYS A 63 -14.23 15.96 -4.41
CA LYS A 63 -15.67 16.19 -4.58
C LYS A 63 -16.51 14.93 -4.38
N ALA A 64 -15.94 13.76 -4.66
CA ALA A 64 -16.65 12.50 -4.54
C ALA A 64 -17.09 12.23 -3.09
N VAL A 65 -18.20 11.52 -2.95
CA VAL A 65 -18.61 10.87 -1.71
C VAL A 65 -18.73 9.39 -2.06
N PRO A 66 -17.68 8.59 -1.87
CA PRO A 66 -17.72 7.18 -2.23
C PRO A 66 -18.81 6.41 -1.48
N ASP A 67 -19.45 5.41 -2.10
CA ASP A 67 -20.58 4.68 -1.50
C ASP A 67 -20.18 3.93 -0.22
N ASP A 68 -18.92 3.52 -0.11
CA ASP A 68 -18.33 2.80 1.02
C ASP A 68 -17.58 3.73 2.01
N ILE A 69 -17.70 5.05 1.86
CA ILE A 69 -16.87 6.00 2.60
C ILE A 69 -17.05 5.91 4.11
N GLU A 70 -18.24 5.57 4.61
CA GLU A 70 -18.48 5.41 6.06
C GLU A 70 -17.62 4.30 6.69
N THR A 71 -17.14 3.35 5.89
CA THR A 71 -16.17 2.33 6.32
C THR A 71 -14.83 2.97 6.70
N TYR A 72 -14.41 3.96 5.93
CA TYR A 72 -13.11 4.63 6.03
C TYR A 72 -13.17 5.93 6.85
N CYS A 73 -14.30 6.64 6.83
CA CYS A 73 -14.47 7.93 7.48
C CYS A 73 -15.97 8.22 7.74
N PRO A 74 -16.52 7.84 8.90
CA PRO A 74 -17.94 8.05 9.23
C PRO A 74 -18.44 9.49 9.07
N ASN A 75 -17.61 10.47 9.42
CA ASN A 75 -17.99 11.88 9.34
C ASN A 75 -17.75 12.53 7.96
N TYR A 76 -17.35 11.76 6.94
CA TYR A 76 -16.92 12.30 5.64
C TYR A 76 -17.98 13.16 4.93
N TYR A 77 -19.26 12.78 5.07
CA TYR A 77 -20.37 13.50 4.45
C TYR A 77 -20.46 14.96 4.92
N ARG A 78 -20.03 15.24 6.16
CA ARG A 78 -20.04 16.57 6.78
C ARG A 78 -18.67 17.26 6.74
N SER A 79 -17.68 16.62 6.12
CA SER A 79 -16.31 17.13 6.10
C SER A 79 -16.16 18.35 5.19
N THR A 80 -15.43 19.34 5.68
CA THR A 80 -14.96 20.48 4.90
C THR A 80 -13.96 20.04 3.83
N TYR A 81 -13.66 20.93 2.89
CA TYR A 81 -12.64 20.67 1.87
C TYR A 81 -11.28 20.29 2.48
N GLU A 82 -10.84 21.03 3.50
CA GLU A 82 -9.58 20.74 4.22
C GLU A 82 -9.61 19.38 4.92
N GLN A 83 -10.72 19.01 5.55
CA GLN A 83 -10.84 17.68 6.17
C GLN A 83 -10.82 16.55 5.15
N ARG A 84 -11.33 16.77 3.93
CA ARG A 84 -11.22 15.80 2.82
C ARG A 84 -9.80 15.69 2.29
N LEU A 85 -9.06 16.81 2.22
CA LEU A 85 -7.63 16.81 1.91
C LEU A 85 -6.85 16.01 2.95
N ASP A 86 -7.10 16.29 4.24
CA ASP A 86 -6.45 15.58 5.34
C ASP A 86 -6.74 14.07 5.26
N PHE A 87 -8.01 13.69 5.06
CA PHE A 87 -8.40 12.29 4.93
C PHE A 87 -7.66 11.58 3.81
N TRP A 88 -7.65 12.15 2.60
CA TRP A 88 -7.00 11.51 1.46
C TRP A 88 -5.46 11.49 1.61
N ALA A 89 -4.86 12.49 2.27
CA ALA A 89 -3.44 12.45 2.62
C ALA A 89 -3.13 11.33 3.62
N GLY A 90 -3.98 11.16 4.64
CA GLY A 90 -3.89 10.04 5.59
C GLY A 90 -4.09 8.68 4.93
N PHE A 91 -5.02 8.58 3.98
CA PHE A 91 -5.24 7.37 3.19
C PHE A 91 -4.02 7.00 2.33
N ILE A 92 -3.44 7.98 1.62
CA ILE A 92 -2.24 7.78 0.80
C ILE A 92 -1.06 7.33 1.67
N SER A 93 -0.93 7.92 2.86
CA SER A 93 0.04 7.47 3.85
C SER A 93 -0.18 5.99 4.21
N SER A 94 -1.40 5.60 4.59
CA SER A 94 -1.73 4.21 4.90
C SER A 94 -1.49 3.24 3.76
N LEU A 95 -1.72 3.65 2.52
CA LEU A 95 -1.32 2.87 1.36
C LEU A 95 0.22 2.70 1.30
N SER A 96 0.98 3.78 1.45
CA SER A 96 2.45 3.73 1.42
C SER A 96 3.06 2.84 2.52
N HIS A 97 2.42 2.77 3.69
CA HIS A 97 2.82 1.83 4.75
C HIS A 97 2.82 0.39 4.24
N PHE A 98 1.74 -0.03 3.56
CA PHE A 98 1.59 -1.40 3.08
C PHE A 98 2.34 -1.71 1.78
N GLU A 99 2.64 -0.69 0.98
CA GLU A 99 3.36 -0.84 -0.29
C GLU A 99 4.88 -0.81 -0.09
N SER A 100 5.39 0.07 0.76
CA SER A 100 6.83 0.29 0.88
C SER A 100 7.34 0.51 2.30
N SER A 101 6.49 0.37 3.32
CA SER A 101 6.82 0.80 4.69
C SER A 101 7.33 2.25 4.71
N HIS A 102 6.70 3.12 3.91
CA HIS A 102 7.10 4.52 3.70
C HIS A 102 8.51 4.74 3.13
N GLN A 103 9.12 3.73 2.48
CA GLN A 103 10.42 3.88 1.82
C GLN A 103 10.22 4.33 0.37
N ASN A 104 10.94 5.37 -0.06
CA ASN A 104 10.85 5.92 -1.42
C ASN A 104 11.94 5.38 -2.37
N HIS A 105 13.00 4.76 -1.84
CA HIS A 105 14.11 4.23 -2.65
C HIS A 105 13.97 2.75 -3.01
N VAL A 106 12.88 2.10 -2.57
CA VAL A 106 12.63 0.68 -2.83
C VAL A 106 12.01 0.44 -4.20
N TRP A 107 12.25 -0.76 -4.72
CA TRP A 107 11.65 -1.26 -5.94
C TRP A 107 11.30 -2.74 -5.81
N TYR A 108 10.37 -3.19 -6.63
CA TYR A 108 9.94 -4.58 -6.69
C TYR A 108 9.73 -5.01 -8.14
N GLN A 109 10.27 -6.17 -8.51
CA GLN A 109 9.99 -6.77 -9.81
C GLN A 109 8.70 -7.59 -9.72
N GLU A 110 7.71 -7.19 -10.51
CA GLU A 110 6.43 -7.85 -10.60
C GLU A 110 6.53 -9.20 -11.32
N ARG A 111 5.52 -10.04 -11.11
CA ARG A 111 5.43 -11.37 -11.76
C ARG A 111 4.85 -11.31 -13.18
N PHE A 112 4.47 -10.13 -13.65
CA PHE A 112 3.89 -9.89 -14.97
C PHE A 112 4.78 -8.97 -15.78
N ASN A 113 4.59 -9.00 -17.10
CA ASN A 113 5.36 -8.22 -18.04
C ASN A 113 4.58 -7.00 -18.54
N ASP A 114 5.32 -6.00 -19.00
CA ASP A 114 4.80 -4.85 -19.75
C ASP A 114 4.26 -5.27 -21.12
N VAL A 115 3.72 -4.33 -21.90
CA VAL A 115 3.18 -4.66 -23.24
C VAL A 115 4.27 -5.05 -24.24
N GLN A 116 5.54 -4.77 -23.95
CA GLN A 116 6.70 -5.19 -24.75
C GLN A 116 7.28 -6.54 -24.29
N GLY A 117 6.74 -7.15 -23.23
CA GLY A 117 7.19 -8.43 -22.70
C GLY A 117 8.35 -8.35 -21.69
N ASN A 118 8.75 -7.17 -21.24
CA ASN A 118 9.77 -7.03 -20.18
C ASN A 118 9.14 -7.11 -18.78
N PRO A 119 9.86 -7.57 -17.76
CA PRO A 119 9.36 -7.57 -16.39
C PRO A 119 8.99 -6.16 -15.90
N VAL A 120 7.80 -6.00 -15.33
CA VAL A 120 7.39 -4.72 -14.74
C VAL A 120 8.15 -4.49 -13.43
N ILE A 121 8.66 -3.27 -13.24
CA ILE A 121 9.31 -2.85 -12.00
C ILE A 121 8.51 -1.72 -11.36
N SER A 122 8.00 -1.98 -10.17
CA SER A 122 7.31 -1.03 -9.31
C SER A 122 8.31 -0.30 -8.41
N ARG A 123 8.10 0.99 -8.15
CA ARG A 123 9.06 1.87 -7.45
C ARG A 123 8.40 2.82 -6.45
N GLY A 124 9.16 3.16 -5.42
CA GLY A 124 8.87 4.26 -4.50
C GLY A 124 7.75 3.99 -3.51
N LEU A 125 7.21 5.08 -2.97
CA LEU A 125 6.27 5.06 -1.84
C LEU A 125 5.00 4.25 -2.10
N LEU A 126 4.48 4.32 -3.32
CA LEU A 126 3.21 3.72 -3.72
C LEU A 126 3.37 2.58 -4.73
N GLN A 127 4.61 2.09 -4.91
CA GLN A 127 4.95 0.97 -5.80
C GLN A 127 4.31 1.10 -7.19
N ILE A 128 4.61 2.22 -7.86
CA ILE A 128 4.10 2.55 -9.20
C ILE A 128 5.16 2.16 -10.23
N SER A 129 4.74 1.70 -11.42
CA SER A 129 5.64 1.48 -12.56
C SER A 129 5.51 2.61 -13.60
N ILE A 130 6.57 2.85 -14.38
CA ILE A 130 6.60 3.95 -15.36
C ILE A 130 5.52 3.83 -16.44
N GLU A 131 5.38 2.64 -17.05
CA GLU A 131 4.41 2.40 -18.11
C GLU A 131 2.98 2.65 -17.60
N SER A 132 2.63 2.02 -16.48
CA SER A 132 1.29 2.13 -15.92
C SER A 132 1.01 3.56 -15.44
N GLY A 133 1.96 4.22 -14.76
CA GLY A 133 1.83 5.61 -14.32
C GLY A 133 1.61 6.57 -15.49
N ASN A 134 2.31 6.37 -16.61
CA ASN A 134 2.09 7.17 -17.81
C ASN A 134 0.72 6.93 -18.47
N GLY A 135 0.11 5.75 -18.28
CA GLY A 135 -1.30 5.51 -18.60
C GLY A 135 -2.26 6.45 -17.87
N TYR A 136 -1.86 7.05 -16.74
CA TYR A 136 -2.63 8.05 -15.98
C TYR A 136 -2.09 9.49 -16.17
N GLY A 137 -1.21 9.70 -17.14
CA GLY A 137 -0.66 11.01 -17.46
C GLY A 137 0.31 11.55 -16.41
N CYS A 138 1.11 10.68 -15.78
CA CYS A 138 2.12 11.11 -14.80
C CYS A 138 3.36 11.79 -15.43
N GLY A 139 3.56 11.68 -16.74
CA GLY A 139 4.60 12.42 -17.46
C GLY A 139 6.03 11.98 -17.13
N LEU A 140 6.20 10.70 -16.81
CA LEU A 140 7.48 10.09 -16.45
C LEU A 140 8.30 9.84 -17.72
N THR A 141 9.50 10.40 -17.77
CA THR A 141 10.48 10.16 -18.85
C THR A 141 11.56 9.17 -18.43
N ASP A 142 11.74 8.99 -17.12
CA ASP A 142 12.68 8.03 -16.54
C ASP A 142 12.02 7.34 -15.34
N GLN A 143 12.15 6.02 -15.25
CA GLN A 143 11.66 5.22 -14.13
C GLN A 143 12.24 5.66 -12.78
N GLN A 144 13.45 6.25 -12.75
CA GLN A 144 14.06 6.73 -11.52
C GLN A 144 13.29 7.90 -10.89
N GLN A 145 12.51 8.65 -11.67
CA GLN A 145 11.65 9.72 -11.16
C GLN A 145 10.60 9.20 -10.16
N LEU A 146 10.28 7.91 -10.18
CA LEU A 146 9.35 7.31 -9.22
C LEU A 146 9.96 7.13 -7.81
N HIS A 147 11.27 7.33 -7.64
CA HIS A 147 11.90 7.39 -6.32
C HIS A 147 11.79 8.78 -5.67
N ASP A 148 11.46 9.82 -6.44
CA ASP A 148 11.12 11.14 -5.90
C ASP A 148 9.72 11.09 -5.24
N PRO A 149 9.62 11.36 -3.92
CA PRO A 149 8.35 11.26 -3.21
C PRO A 149 7.24 12.12 -3.79
N LYS A 150 7.56 13.35 -4.20
CA LYS A 150 6.57 14.30 -4.75
C LYS A 150 5.99 13.77 -6.06
N THR A 151 6.83 13.26 -6.96
CA THR A 151 6.42 12.66 -8.23
C THR A 151 5.60 11.39 -8.01
N ASN A 152 6.06 10.50 -7.12
CA ASN A 152 5.37 9.24 -6.82
C ASN A 152 3.97 9.47 -6.24
N ILE A 153 3.86 10.36 -5.23
CA ILE A 153 2.59 10.72 -4.60
C ILE A 153 1.66 11.41 -5.61
N SER A 154 2.17 12.35 -6.42
CA SER A 154 1.41 13.03 -7.47
C SER A 154 0.79 12.04 -8.48
N CYS A 155 1.57 11.03 -8.88
CA CYS A 155 1.07 9.98 -9.76
C CYS A 155 0.00 9.12 -9.08
N GLY A 156 0.20 8.75 -7.81
CA GLY A 156 -0.81 8.04 -7.02
C GLY A 156 -2.13 8.80 -6.89
N VAL A 157 -2.09 10.12 -6.70
CA VAL A 157 -3.31 10.95 -6.67
C VAL A 157 -4.07 10.89 -7.99
N ARG A 158 -3.38 10.92 -9.15
CA ARG A 158 -4.03 10.82 -10.46
C ARG A 158 -4.78 9.49 -10.62
N ILE A 159 -4.15 8.39 -10.19
CA ILE A 159 -4.75 7.05 -10.22
C ILE A 159 -5.98 6.98 -9.31
N LEU A 160 -5.89 7.49 -8.08
CA LEU A 160 -7.03 7.56 -7.15
C LEU A 160 -8.15 8.44 -7.71
N ASN A 161 -7.82 9.61 -8.26
CA ASN A 161 -8.79 10.50 -8.87
C ASN A 161 -9.52 9.83 -10.04
N ARG A 162 -8.80 9.06 -10.86
CA ARG A 162 -9.42 8.29 -11.94
C ARG A 162 -10.43 7.27 -11.41
N TRP A 163 -10.00 6.38 -10.53
CA TRP A 163 -10.83 5.22 -10.16
C TRP A 163 -11.85 5.53 -9.08
N VAL A 164 -11.46 6.23 -8.01
CA VAL A 164 -12.38 6.58 -6.92
C VAL A 164 -13.15 7.84 -7.27
N GLY A 165 -12.44 8.86 -7.77
CA GLY A 165 -13.00 10.18 -8.02
C GLY A 165 -13.91 10.24 -9.24
N GLN A 166 -13.55 9.59 -10.36
CA GLN A 166 -14.29 9.72 -11.63
C GLN A 166 -15.16 8.51 -11.95
N GLU A 167 -14.63 7.30 -11.81
CA GLU A 167 -15.27 6.10 -12.35
C GLU A 167 -16.11 5.31 -11.35
N ASP A 168 -15.48 4.64 -10.38
CA ASP A 168 -16.14 3.60 -9.59
C ASP A 168 -16.94 4.14 -8.40
N LYS A 169 -16.62 5.34 -7.93
CA LYS A 169 -17.28 5.99 -6.77
C LYS A 169 -17.30 5.10 -5.51
N VAL A 170 -16.29 4.26 -5.35
CA VAL A 170 -15.98 3.50 -4.13
C VAL A 170 -14.50 3.67 -3.81
N VAL A 171 -14.15 3.71 -2.53
CA VAL A 171 -12.76 3.75 -2.06
C VAL A 171 -12.06 2.46 -2.47
N SER A 172 -12.67 1.30 -2.17
CA SER A 172 -12.14 0.00 -2.58
C SER A 172 -13.19 -1.10 -2.47
N GLY A 173 -13.33 -1.89 -3.52
CA GLY A 173 -14.24 -3.03 -3.48
C GLY A 173 -14.10 -3.95 -4.68
N ARG A 174 -15.10 -4.81 -4.83
CA ARG A 174 -15.22 -5.72 -5.97
C ARG A 174 -16.62 -5.57 -6.55
N GLY A 175 -16.72 -5.48 -7.87
CA GLY A 175 -17.99 -5.35 -8.59
C GLY A 175 -18.91 -6.55 -8.34
N GLY A 176 -20.22 -6.30 -8.35
CA GLY A 176 -21.24 -7.34 -8.26
C GLY A 176 -21.36 -8.16 -9.53
N TRP A 177 -21.91 -9.37 -9.40
CA TRP A 177 -22.07 -10.34 -10.50
C TRP A 177 -22.84 -9.79 -11.70
N TRP A 178 -23.78 -8.86 -11.49
CA TRP A 178 -24.84 -8.57 -12.45
C TRP A 178 -24.68 -7.29 -13.27
N VAL A 179 -23.71 -6.41 -12.98
CA VAL A 179 -23.64 -5.13 -13.72
C VAL A 179 -22.28 -4.87 -14.39
N PHE A 180 -21.14 -5.34 -13.87
CA PHE A 180 -19.83 -5.19 -14.58
C PHE A 180 -18.80 -6.28 -14.22
N GLY A 181 -19.26 -7.50 -13.92
CA GLY A 181 -18.39 -8.63 -13.61
C GLY A 181 -17.58 -8.50 -12.30
N ASN A 182 -16.83 -9.56 -11.98
CA ASN A 182 -16.10 -9.76 -10.73
C ASN A 182 -14.78 -8.96 -10.65
N SER A 183 -14.78 -7.71 -11.13
CA SER A 183 -13.60 -6.85 -11.24
C SER A 183 -13.34 -6.07 -9.95
N TRP A 184 -12.07 -5.77 -9.68
CA TRP A 184 -11.71 -4.83 -8.62
C TRP A 184 -12.19 -3.40 -8.95
N LYS A 185 -12.45 -2.62 -7.91
CA LYS A 185 -12.99 -1.24 -7.96
C LYS A 185 -12.23 -0.31 -7.02
N GLY A 186 -12.22 0.97 -7.33
CA GLY A 186 -11.52 2.01 -6.58
C GLY A 186 -10.02 1.76 -6.54
N ALA A 187 -9.41 1.96 -5.38
CA ALA A 187 -7.97 1.74 -5.19
C ALA A 187 -7.54 0.28 -5.47
N ALA A 188 -8.42 -0.71 -5.30
CA ALA A 188 -8.11 -2.11 -5.61
C ALA A 188 -7.85 -2.39 -7.10
N ARG A 189 -8.20 -1.46 -8.00
CA ARG A 189 -7.85 -1.59 -9.42
C ARG A 189 -6.35 -1.54 -9.64
N TYR A 190 -5.63 -0.73 -8.88
CA TYR A 190 -4.19 -0.58 -9.02
C TYR A 190 -3.44 -1.32 -7.91
N TRP A 191 -3.79 -1.08 -6.65
CA TRP A 191 -2.97 -1.50 -5.51
C TRP A 191 -3.44 -2.81 -4.87
N SER A 192 -2.51 -3.75 -4.70
CA SER A 192 -2.78 -5.09 -4.16
C SER A 192 -3.16 -5.13 -2.66
N PRO A 193 -2.70 -4.23 -1.78
CA PRO A 193 -3.15 -4.17 -0.38
C PRO A 193 -4.66 -4.06 -0.22
N PHE A 194 -5.34 -3.47 -1.20
CA PHE A 194 -6.80 -3.37 -1.19
C PHE A 194 -7.51 -4.64 -1.66
N ARG A 195 -6.80 -5.61 -2.21
CA ARG A 195 -7.32 -6.93 -2.61
C ARG A 195 -7.20 -7.95 -1.46
N ASP A 196 -6.24 -7.73 -0.57
CA ASP A 196 -6.09 -8.46 0.69
C ASP A 196 -7.07 -7.89 1.74
N PRO A 197 -8.00 -8.70 2.29
CA PRO A 197 -8.98 -8.20 3.25
C PRO A 197 -8.34 -7.73 4.56
N ASN A 198 -7.25 -8.34 5.02
CA ASN A 198 -6.59 -7.95 6.27
C ASN A 198 -5.91 -6.59 6.12
N LYS A 199 -5.18 -6.38 5.02
CA LYS A 199 -4.54 -5.07 4.74
C LYS A 199 -5.59 -3.99 4.49
N ARG A 200 -6.60 -4.27 3.67
CA ARG A 200 -7.71 -3.33 3.41
C ARG A 200 -8.42 -2.90 4.70
N ASN A 201 -8.75 -3.85 5.58
CA ASN A 201 -9.42 -3.54 6.84
C ASN A 201 -8.53 -2.69 7.76
N ARG A 202 -7.22 -2.94 7.78
CA ARG A 202 -6.28 -2.14 8.57
C ARG A 202 -6.14 -0.71 8.04
N ILE A 203 -6.15 -0.50 6.72
CA ILE A 203 -6.22 0.85 6.12
C ILE A 203 -7.54 1.54 6.50
N ALA A 204 -8.66 0.82 6.40
CA ALA A 204 -9.97 1.36 6.78
C ALA A 204 -10.00 1.77 8.26
N SER A 205 -9.52 0.92 9.18
CA SER A 205 -9.43 1.26 10.60
C SER A 205 -8.51 2.45 10.86
N ALA A 206 -7.33 2.49 10.22
CA ALA A 206 -6.38 3.58 10.40
C ALA A 206 -6.94 4.94 9.95
N THR A 207 -7.67 4.95 8.83
CA THR A 207 -8.31 6.17 8.32
C THR A 207 -9.56 6.55 9.11
N ARG A 208 -10.32 5.57 9.62
CA ARG A 208 -11.47 5.80 10.50
C ARG A 208 -11.07 6.47 11.80
N ASP A 209 -9.87 6.18 12.30
CA ASP A 209 -9.32 6.72 13.54
C ASP A 209 -8.77 8.15 13.41
N LEU A 210 -8.73 8.72 12.20
CA LEU A 210 -8.28 10.08 11.96
C LEU A 210 -9.19 11.09 12.70
N PRO A 211 -8.65 12.18 13.29
CA PRO A 211 -9.41 13.06 14.17
C PRO A 211 -10.70 13.62 13.56
N TYR A 212 -10.70 13.91 12.27
CA TYR A 212 -11.82 14.49 11.52
C TYR A 212 -12.82 13.45 10.99
N CYS A 213 -12.50 12.16 11.09
CA CYS A 213 -13.38 11.06 10.67
C CYS A 213 -14.27 10.53 11.80
N LYS A 214 -13.94 10.88 13.05
CA LYS A 214 -14.74 10.54 14.22
C LYS A 214 -16.05 11.33 14.18
N SER A 215 -17.14 10.62 14.44
CA SER A 215 -18.49 11.16 14.60
C SER A 215 -18.67 11.83 15.95
#